data_AF-A0A5K3EVV9-F1
#
_entry.id   AF-A0A5K3EVV9-F1
#
_cell.length_a   1.000
_cell.length_b   1.000
_cell.length_c   1.000
_cell.angle_alpha   90.00
_cell.angle_beta   90.00
_cell.angle_gamma   90.00
#
_symmetry.space_group_name_H-M   'P 1'
#
loop_
_entity.id
_entity.type
_entity.pdbx_description
1 polymer ?
#
loop_
_entity_poly.entity_id
_entity_poly.type
_entity_poly.pdbx_seq_one_letter_code
_entity_poly.pdbx_strand_id
1 'polypeptide(L)'
;MPAEILYKLSEKEDNENGDENQPVLLECDSVSDEAVRSMLEISDWLRKAGPLGVVASTGNDGQKPHHHFPRPSFFGGSDSSGGGSYQLPESLAQYCDFRRDLMRVTLIKLREYQKSIEKNPQPTRARSNVGGSQLNLSTPGRRRGLKAVGIVWDVNSRRGVASDIRDVEDLDSEHYATSLSAFLILIERERLLLDRLKLAANSHEAHFAYSLICNSALKDLLNEGGTYVRLMSRVIGRGEFYMIVSLLTIMRRFIELSPSFVQTLKVVSTLMQPMTNLVNRFREQIKATFDAFLQQLAPGFGSSQVPPDATVHELASNVLLFLEKLMDYEITVGTVLTWEEAKVPQDATFTYLTTVTSKPKMARSAFGQYILRVTTSLVGNIDKKSEAYSDDLSRTIFQMNNLRYILTNLERWHSFICRNRLHFQDWVTDDFERVRHCSRR
;
A
#
# COMPACT_ATOMS: atom_id res chain seq x y z
N MET A 1 17.54 -35.96 -3.76
CA MET A 1 18.34 -35.82 -2.52
C MET A 1 17.40 -35.52 -1.34
N PRO A 2 17.71 -35.95 -0.10
CA PRO A 2 16.80 -35.81 1.04
C PRO A 2 16.72 -34.37 1.54
N ALA A 3 15.53 -33.96 2.01
CA ALA A 3 15.18 -32.61 2.45
C ALA A 3 15.99 -32.04 3.64
N GLU A 4 16.84 -32.86 4.26
CA GLU A 4 17.63 -32.49 5.46
C GLU A 4 18.84 -31.59 5.14
N ILE A 5 19.29 -31.53 3.89
CA ILE A 5 20.45 -30.71 3.50
C ILE A 5 20.09 -29.23 3.36
N LEU A 6 18.83 -28.91 3.01
CA LEU A 6 18.35 -27.52 2.87
C LEU A 6 18.17 -26.80 4.21
N TYR A 7 18.01 -27.54 5.31
CA TYR A 7 17.83 -26.94 6.65
C TYR A 7 19.16 -26.60 7.34
N LYS A 8 20.29 -27.18 6.90
CA LYS A 8 21.60 -26.98 7.53
C LYS A 8 22.40 -25.80 6.96
N LEU A 9 21.92 -25.15 5.92
CA LEU A 9 22.56 -23.95 5.34
C LEU A 9 22.04 -22.64 5.96
N SER A 10 21.04 -22.66 6.83
CA SER A 10 20.51 -21.46 7.50
C SER A 10 21.12 -21.18 8.89
N GLU A 11 22.01 -22.02 9.41
CA GLU A 11 22.55 -21.91 10.78
C GLU A 11 24.05 -21.57 10.82
N LYS A 12 24.66 -21.13 9.72
CA LYS A 12 26.11 -20.95 9.64
C LYS A 12 26.55 -19.58 9.10
N GLU A 13 26.03 -18.51 9.70
CA GLU A 13 26.61 -17.17 9.58
C GLU A 13 26.59 -16.46 10.94
N ASP A 14 27.46 -16.88 11.85
CA ASP A 14 27.83 -16.12 13.05
C ASP A 14 29.37 -16.13 13.17
N ASN A 15 30.00 -15.20 12.46
CA ASN A 15 31.25 -14.51 12.85
C ASN A 15 31.79 -13.72 11.65
N GLU A 16 31.70 -12.40 11.71
CA GLU A 16 32.86 -11.51 11.53
C GLU A 16 32.48 -10.05 11.84
N ASN A 17 33.36 -9.38 12.59
CA ASN A 17 33.27 -7.97 12.98
C ASN A 17 33.71 -7.06 11.82
N GLY A 18 33.09 -5.87 11.67
CA GLY A 18 33.76 -4.74 11.04
C GLY A 18 32.89 -3.67 10.36
N ASP A 19 32.80 -2.52 11.05
CA ASP A 19 32.65 -1.14 10.56
C ASP A 19 31.26 -0.53 10.23
N GLU A 20 31.01 0.61 10.87
CA GLU A 20 29.78 1.41 10.84
C GLU A 20 29.80 2.47 9.71
N ASN A 21 28.61 2.79 9.21
CA ASN A 21 28.23 3.86 8.26
C ASN A 21 28.43 3.63 6.75
N GLN A 22 27.48 2.89 6.14
CA GLN A 22 26.99 3.11 4.77
C GLN A 22 25.54 2.57 4.63
N PRO A 23 24.72 3.10 3.69
CA PRO A 23 23.35 2.64 3.52
C PRO A 23 23.37 1.19 3.03
N VAL A 24 22.71 0.30 3.78
CA VAL A 24 22.63 -1.14 3.49
C VAL A 24 21.88 -1.34 2.17
N LEU A 25 22.63 -1.37 1.07
CA LEU A 25 22.25 -2.07 -0.15
C LEU A 25 22.37 -3.56 0.20
N LEU A 26 21.29 -4.33 0.10
CA LEU A 26 21.38 -5.80 0.13
C LEU A 26 22.11 -6.26 -1.14
N GLU A 27 23.43 -6.15 -1.15
CA GLU A 27 24.30 -6.82 -2.13
C GLU A 27 24.18 -8.32 -1.91
N CYS A 28 23.34 -8.95 -2.72
CA CYS A 28 23.31 -10.41 -2.87
C CYS A 28 24.14 -10.81 -4.10
N ASP A 29 25.32 -10.20 -4.27
CA ASP A 29 26.07 -10.24 -5.53
C ASP A 29 27.19 -11.30 -5.60
N SER A 30 27.41 -12.09 -4.54
CA SER A 30 28.30 -13.27 -4.60
C SER A 30 27.51 -14.58 -4.46
N VAL A 31 26.77 -14.94 -5.51
CA VAL A 31 26.26 -16.32 -5.59
C VAL A 31 27.46 -17.24 -5.76
N SER A 32 27.71 -18.11 -4.77
CA SER A 32 28.88 -18.99 -4.76
C SER A 32 28.96 -19.86 -6.03
N ASP A 33 30.18 -20.18 -6.47
CA ASP A 33 30.40 -21.10 -7.60
C ASP A 33 29.73 -22.46 -7.37
N GLU A 34 29.55 -22.85 -6.10
CA GLU A 34 28.81 -24.05 -5.69
C GLU A 34 27.32 -23.94 -6.01
N ALA A 35 26.71 -22.78 -5.73
CA ALA A 35 25.32 -22.52 -6.07
C ALA A 35 25.12 -22.46 -7.59
N VAL A 36 26.10 -21.91 -8.34
CA VAL A 36 26.07 -21.92 -9.81
C VAL A 36 26.15 -23.35 -10.36
N ARG A 37 27.08 -24.18 -9.87
CA ARG A 37 27.16 -25.60 -10.25
C ARG A 37 25.89 -26.37 -9.91
N SER A 38 25.36 -26.19 -8.70
CA SER A 38 24.08 -26.79 -8.28
C SER A 38 22.92 -26.36 -9.18
N MET A 39 22.87 -25.08 -9.57
CA MET A 39 21.83 -24.57 -10.49
C MET A 39 21.96 -25.19 -11.89
N LEU A 40 23.18 -25.36 -12.41
CA LEU A 40 23.40 -26.01 -13.70
C LEU A 40 23.05 -27.50 -13.66
N GLU A 41 23.38 -28.20 -12.58
CA GLU A 41 22.95 -29.60 -12.38
C GLU A 41 21.43 -29.74 -12.31
N ILE A 42 20.75 -28.82 -11.60
CA ILE A 42 19.29 -28.75 -11.56
C ILE A 42 18.71 -28.47 -12.95
N SER A 43 19.31 -27.55 -13.73
CA SER A 43 18.88 -27.26 -15.10
C SER A 43 19.04 -28.48 -16.01
N ASP A 44 20.18 -29.15 -15.96
CA ASP A 44 20.43 -30.38 -16.71
C ASP A 44 19.47 -31.49 -16.30
N TRP A 45 19.19 -31.62 -15.01
CA TRP A 45 18.20 -32.58 -14.50
C TRP A 45 16.80 -32.25 -15.01
N LEU A 46 16.37 -30.99 -14.92
CA LEU A 46 15.07 -30.53 -15.41
C LEU A 46 14.94 -30.80 -16.91
N ARG A 47 15.97 -30.51 -17.71
CA ARG A 47 15.96 -30.78 -19.16
C ARG A 47 15.94 -32.28 -19.50
N LYS A 48 16.57 -33.12 -18.66
CA LYS A 48 16.61 -34.59 -18.84
C LYS A 48 15.35 -35.29 -18.32
N ALA A 49 14.63 -34.67 -17.39
CA ALA A 49 13.32 -35.09 -16.94
C ALA A 49 12.27 -34.80 -18.04
N GLY A 50 12.37 -35.52 -19.16
CA GLY A 50 11.25 -35.74 -20.08
C GLY A 50 10.13 -36.53 -19.38
N PRO A 51 8.98 -36.75 -20.06
CA PRO A 51 7.72 -37.05 -19.39
C PRO A 51 7.86 -38.21 -18.42
N LEU A 52 7.44 -37.99 -17.16
CA LEU A 52 7.16 -39.10 -16.25
C LEU A 52 6.00 -39.88 -16.87
N GLY A 53 6.37 -40.94 -17.59
CA GLY A 53 5.52 -41.61 -18.55
C GLY A 53 4.17 -42.06 -18.00
N VAL A 54 3.17 -41.97 -18.87
CA VAL A 54 2.22 -43.07 -19.03
C VAL A 54 3.05 -44.33 -19.25
N VAL A 55 3.26 -45.10 -18.18
CA VAL A 55 3.84 -46.43 -18.29
C VAL A 55 2.83 -47.27 -19.07
N ALA A 56 3.17 -47.56 -20.33
CA ALA A 56 2.57 -48.69 -21.03
C ALA A 56 2.85 -49.93 -20.18
N SER A 57 1.79 -50.52 -19.66
CA SER A 57 1.80 -51.81 -19.00
C SER A 57 2.35 -52.87 -19.96
N THR A 58 3.63 -53.17 -19.89
CA THR A 58 4.15 -54.50 -20.19
C THR A 58 4.50 -55.13 -18.85
N GLY A 59 3.55 -55.89 -18.30
CA GLY A 59 3.74 -56.62 -17.06
C GLY A 59 4.84 -57.67 -17.22
N ASN A 60 5.83 -57.62 -16.33
CA ASN A 60 6.26 -58.83 -15.63
C ASN A 60 6.83 -58.47 -14.25
N ASP A 61 6.45 -59.30 -13.29
CA ASP A 61 6.58 -59.28 -11.82
C ASP A 61 7.87 -58.74 -11.16
N GLY A 62 7.69 -58.15 -9.95
CA GLY A 62 8.79 -58.05 -8.96
C GLY A 62 8.72 -56.97 -7.86
N GLN A 63 7.81 -57.10 -6.89
CA GLN A 63 7.90 -56.73 -5.45
C GLN A 63 8.63 -55.45 -4.90
N LYS A 64 7.83 -54.65 -4.15
CA LYS A 64 8.09 -53.84 -2.90
C LYS A 64 8.52 -52.34 -3.01
N PRO A 65 8.28 -51.50 -1.97
CA PRO A 65 6.99 -50.93 -1.55
C PRO A 65 6.97 -49.38 -1.68
N HIS A 66 5.75 -48.84 -1.72
CA HIS A 66 5.43 -47.43 -1.96
C HIS A 66 5.81 -46.48 -0.81
N HIS A 67 6.50 -45.38 -1.14
CA HIS A 67 6.36 -44.12 -0.40
C HIS A 67 5.43 -43.19 -1.20
N HIS A 68 4.21 -43.01 -0.69
CA HIS A 68 3.24 -42.06 -1.21
C HIS A 68 3.70 -40.63 -0.95
N PHE A 69 4.11 -39.92 -2.01
CA PHE A 69 3.96 -38.46 -2.05
C PHE A 69 2.56 -38.16 -2.61
N PRO A 70 1.76 -37.28 -1.95
CA PRO A 70 0.44 -36.94 -2.44
C PRO A 70 0.58 -36.14 -3.75
N ARG A 71 0.00 -36.69 -4.81
CA ARG A 71 -0.17 -36.06 -6.12
C ARG A 71 -1.02 -34.79 -5.95
N PRO A 72 -0.58 -33.59 -6.37
CA PRO A 72 -1.51 -32.48 -6.54
C PRO A 72 -2.40 -32.82 -7.74
N SER A 73 -3.70 -32.86 -7.51
CA SER A 73 -4.74 -33.06 -8.51
C SER A 73 -4.63 -32.01 -9.62
N PHE A 74 -4.30 -32.47 -10.83
CA PHE A 74 -4.45 -31.72 -12.07
C PHE A 74 -5.93 -31.37 -12.27
N PHE A 75 -6.31 -30.12 -11.99
CA PHE A 75 -7.55 -29.55 -12.54
C PHE A 75 -7.25 -29.03 -13.95
N GLY A 76 -7.20 -29.96 -14.91
CA GLY A 76 -7.27 -29.65 -16.33
C GLY A 76 -8.73 -29.65 -16.76
N GLY A 77 -9.35 -28.47 -16.83
CA GLY A 77 -10.59 -28.28 -17.57
C GLY A 77 -10.32 -28.52 -19.05
N SER A 78 -10.87 -29.60 -19.59
CA SER A 78 -10.85 -29.91 -21.01
C SER A 78 -11.89 -29.06 -21.72
N ASP A 79 -11.48 -27.95 -22.30
CA ASP A 79 -12.22 -27.33 -23.41
C ASP A 79 -11.45 -27.59 -24.71
N SER A 80 -11.95 -28.59 -25.43
CA SER A 80 -11.54 -28.96 -26.77
C SER A 80 -12.10 -27.95 -27.78
N SER A 81 -11.25 -27.03 -28.25
CA SER A 81 -11.46 -26.36 -29.54
C SER A 81 -10.11 -25.99 -30.15
N GLY A 82 -9.86 -26.50 -31.35
CA GLY A 82 -8.59 -26.42 -32.07
C GLY A 82 -8.15 -24.99 -32.38
N GLY A 83 -7.13 -24.55 -31.64
CA GLY A 83 -6.13 -23.59 -32.08
C GLY A 83 -4.83 -24.11 -31.47
N GLY A 84 -3.77 -24.28 -32.28
CA GLY A 84 -2.49 -24.79 -31.79
C GLY A 84 -1.93 -23.86 -30.72
N SER A 85 -2.24 -24.15 -29.46
CA SER A 85 -1.73 -23.42 -28.32
C SER A 85 -0.27 -23.82 -28.15
N TYR A 86 0.60 -22.81 -28.19
CA TYR A 86 2.03 -23.00 -27.94
C TYR A 86 2.20 -23.65 -26.56
N GLN A 87 2.68 -24.90 -26.51
CA GLN A 87 2.94 -25.61 -25.27
C GLN A 87 4.40 -25.38 -24.87
N LEU A 88 4.59 -24.89 -23.63
CA LEU A 88 5.92 -24.80 -23.02
C LEU A 88 6.56 -26.21 -22.95
N PRO A 89 7.90 -26.30 -23.01
CA PRO A 89 8.60 -27.52 -22.64
C PRO A 89 8.16 -28.01 -21.26
N GLU A 90 7.97 -29.33 -21.09
CA GLU A 90 7.43 -29.92 -19.87
C GLU A 90 8.24 -29.55 -18.62
N SER A 91 9.57 -29.54 -18.75
CA SER A 91 10.49 -29.16 -17.67
C SER A 91 10.34 -27.69 -17.24
N LEU A 92 10.12 -26.79 -18.20
CA LEU A 92 9.86 -25.38 -17.94
C LEU A 92 8.46 -25.19 -17.34
N ALA A 93 7.47 -25.97 -17.77
CA ALA A 93 6.12 -25.95 -17.19
C ALA A 93 6.13 -26.39 -15.72
N GLN A 94 6.77 -27.53 -15.41
CA GLN A 94 6.94 -28.02 -14.02
C GLN A 94 7.69 -27.02 -13.14
N TYR A 95 8.74 -26.41 -13.67
CA TYR A 95 9.45 -25.32 -13.00
C TYR A 95 8.51 -24.16 -12.69
N CYS A 96 7.75 -23.68 -13.67
CA CYS A 96 6.81 -22.58 -13.47
C CYS A 96 5.76 -22.89 -12.41
N ASP A 97 5.22 -24.11 -12.39
CA ASP A 97 4.24 -24.54 -11.39
C ASP A 97 4.81 -24.50 -9.97
N PHE A 98 5.99 -25.08 -9.76
CA PHE A 98 6.66 -25.07 -8.46
C PHE A 98 6.98 -23.64 -7.99
N ARG A 99 7.52 -22.80 -8.89
CA ARG A 99 7.90 -21.42 -8.55
C ARG A 99 6.71 -20.52 -8.29
N ARG A 100 5.62 -20.71 -9.02
CA ARG A 100 4.34 -20.02 -8.79
C ARG A 100 3.84 -20.28 -7.37
N ASP A 101 3.83 -21.54 -6.95
CA ASP A 101 3.33 -21.93 -5.63
C ASP A 101 4.28 -21.44 -4.53
N LEU A 102 5.60 -21.54 -4.75
CA LEU A 102 6.60 -21.00 -3.83
C LEU A 102 6.47 -19.49 -3.65
N MET A 103 6.32 -18.71 -4.72
CA MET A 103 6.16 -17.26 -4.65
C MET A 103 4.90 -16.89 -3.85
N ARG A 104 3.78 -17.56 -4.14
CA ARG A 104 2.52 -17.34 -3.42
C ARG A 104 2.65 -17.67 -1.93
N VAL A 105 3.19 -18.84 -1.60
CA VAL A 105 3.39 -19.27 -0.20
C VAL A 105 4.36 -18.32 0.54
N THR A 106 5.39 -17.82 -0.14
CA THR A 106 6.34 -16.86 0.45
C THR A 106 5.65 -15.57 0.88
N LEU A 107 4.76 -15.02 0.04
CA LEU A 107 3.98 -13.82 0.39
C LEU A 107 2.98 -14.09 1.53
N ILE A 108 2.36 -15.26 1.56
CA ILE A 108 1.47 -15.66 2.66
C ILE A 108 2.25 -15.78 3.97
N LYS A 109 3.40 -16.46 3.97
CA LYS A 109 4.25 -16.57 5.15
C LYS A 109 4.79 -15.23 5.63
N LEU A 110 5.10 -14.32 4.70
CA LEU A 110 5.47 -12.94 5.04
C LEU A 110 4.33 -12.27 5.82
N ARG A 111 3.08 -12.40 5.38
CA ARG A 111 1.91 -11.86 6.10
C ARG A 111 1.78 -12.46 7.50
N GLU A 112 1.88 -13.76 7.62
CA GLU A 112 1.80 -14.47 8.91
C GLU A 112 2.90 -14.01 9.86
N TYR A 113 4.13 -13.85 9.34
CA TYR A 113 5.26 -13.35 10.10
C TYR A 113 5.02 -11.93 10.61
N GLN A 114 4.53 -11.02 9.76
CA GLN A 114 4.23 -9.66 10.18
C GLN A 114 3.14 -9.62 11.27
N LYS A 115 2.05 -10.39 11.09
CA LYS A 115 1.01 -10.58 12.12
C LYS A 115 1.59 -11.15 13.43
N SER A 116 2.63 -11.99 13.37
CA SER A 116 3.27 -12.55 14.56
C SER A 116 4.11 -11.53 15.34
N ILE A 117 4.81 -10.63 14.64
CA ILE A 117 5.61 -9.56 15.25
C ILE A 117 4.71 -8.62 16.06
N GLU A 118 3.52 -8.31 15.54
CA GLU A 118 2.56 -7.44 16.20
C GLU A 118 1.95 -8.06 17.46
N LYS A 119 1.76 -9.39 17.46
CA LYS A 119 1.21 -10.13 18.60
C LYS A 119 2.24 -10.35 19.71
N ASN A 120 3.54 -10.31 19.40
CA ASN A 120 4.61 -10.47 20.38
C ASN A 120 5.67 -9.36 20.23
N PRO A 121 5.38 -8.12 20.66
CA PRO A 121 6.36 -7.04 20.64
C PRO A 121 7.45 -7.35 21.66
N GLN A 122 8.53 -8.01 21.22
CA GLN A 122 9.74 -8.17 22.04
C GLN A 122 10.19 -6.79 22.53
N PRO A 123 10.46 -6.61 23.84
CA PRO A 123 11.11 -5.40 24.32
C PRO A 123 12.53 -5.42 23.76
N THR A 124 12.81 -4.52 22.83
CA THR A 124 14.17 -4.23 22.36
C THR A 124 15.08 -4.04 23.58
N ARG A 125 16.02 -4.97 23.78
CA ARG A 125 17.08 -4.93 24.80
C ARG A 125 17.69 -3.53 24.86
N ALA A 126 17.42 -2.81 25.95
CA ALA A 126 18.19 -1.65 26.34
C ALA A 126 19.62 -2.09 26.65
N ARG A 127 20.60 -1.54 25.93
CA ARG A 127 22.03 -1.61 26.29
C ARG A 127 22.37 -0.34 27.08
N SER A 128 23.09 -0.55 28.16
CA SER A 128 23.29 0.30 29.34
C SER A 128 24.19 1.54 29.15
N ASN A 129 23.80 2.61 29.86
CA ASN A 129 24.57 3.72 30.47
C ASN A 129 26.03 3.99 30.04
N VAL A 130 26.27 5.21 29.53
CA VAL A 130 27.33 6.13 29.99
C VAL A 130 26.75 7.55 29.99
N GLY A 131 26.97 8.29 31.08
CA GLY A 131 26.32 9.58 31.37
C GLY A 131 26.90 10.79 30.64
N GLY A 132 26.04 11.80 30.44
CA GLY A 132 26.37 13.13 29.96
C GLY A 132 25.08 13.94 29.74
N SER A 133 24.78 14.86 30.64
CA SER A 133 23.58 15.71 30.68
C SER A 133 23.35 16.49 29.40
N GLN A 134 22.20 16.30 28.72
CA GLN A 134 21.52 17.32 27.89
C GLN A 134 20.02 17.00 27.71
N LEU A 135 19.25 18.06 27.51
CA LEU A 135 17.80 18.17 27.52
C LEU A 135 17.10 17.17 26.57
N ASN A 136 16.15 16.39 27.10
CA ASN A 136 15.35 15.43 26.32
C ASN A 136 14.35 16.16 25.41
N LEU A 137 14.74 16.38 24.17
CA LEU A 137 13.84 16.60 23.04
C LEU A 137 13.50 15.22 22.46
N SER A 138 12.31 14.70 22.77
CA SER A 138 11.87 13.38 22.29
C SER A 138 11.67 13.41 20.76
N THR A 139 12.53 12.69 20.04
CA THR A 139 12.39 12.32 18.62
C THR A 139 11.18 11.39 18.44
N PRO A 140 10.23 11.67 17.53
CA PRO A 140 9.11 10.75 17.30
C PRO A 140 9.52 9.66 16.30
N GLY A 141 10.26 8.67 16.80
CA GLY A 141 10.61 7.43 16.09
C GLY A 141 9.96 6.22 16.75
N ARG A 142 8.71 5.93 16.41
CA ARG A 142 8.08 4.59 16.44
C ARG A 142 6.66 4.71 15.88
N ARG A 143 6.49 4.36 14.60
CA ARG A 143 5.17 4.15 14.00
C ARG A 143 4.51 2.99 14.75
N ARG A 144 3.55 3.30 15.61
CA ARG A 144 2.60 2.33 16.11
C ARG A 144 1.61 2.10 14.97
N GLY A 145 1.43 0.85 14.55
CA GLY A 145 0.30 0.46 13.72
C GLY A 145 -0.97 1.03 14.34
N LEU A 146 -1.61 1.94 13.60
CA LEU A 146 -2.82 2.61 14.04
C LEU A 146 -3.94 1.58 14.07
N LYS A 147 -4.20 0.98 15.24
CA LYS A 147 -5.56 0.56 15.55
C LYS A 147 -6.42 1.80 15.45
N ALA A 148 -7.28 1.82 14.43
CA ALA A 148 -8.28 2.84 14.18
C ALA A 148 -9.07 3.15 15.47
N VAL A 149 -8.66 4.18 16.19
CA VAL A 149 -9.55 4.85 17.15
C VAL A 149 -10.46 5.69 16.28
N GLY A 150 -11.57 5.09 15.85
CA GLY A 150 -12.50 5.68 14.90
C GLY A 150 -13.10 6.96 15.43
N ILE A 151 -12.90 8.06 14.69
CA ILE A 151 -13.67 9.29 14.84
C ILE A 151 -15.02 8.98 14.17
N VAL A 152 -16.04 8.78 15.00
CA VAL A 152 -17.40 8.46 14.56
C VAL A 152 -18.15 9.77 14.38
N TRP A 153 -18.49 10.09 13.13
CA TRP A 153 -19.13 11.36 12.75
C TRP A 153 -20.64 11.38 13.00
N ASP A 154 -21.26 10.21 13.22
CA ASP A 154 -22.66 10.08 13.63
C ASP A 154 -22.83 8.89 14.60
N VAL A 155 -23.40 9.17 15.77
CA VAL A 155 -23.71 8.17 16.82
C VAL A 155 -24.67 7.08 16.29
N ASN A 156 -25.48 7.38 15.26
CA ASN A 156 -26.39 6.43 14.64
C ASN A 156 -25.71 5.40 13.72
N SER A 157 -24.45 5.59 13.31
CA SER A 157 -23.70 4.65 12.46
C SER A 157 -23.28 3.36 13.17
N ARG A 158 -23.51 3.24 14.49
CA ARG A 158 -23.14 2.08 15.31
C ARG A 158 -23.84 0.76 14.94
N ARG A 159 -24.95 0.77 14.19
CA ARG A 159 -25.84 -0.40 14.06
C ARG A 159 -25.52 -1.40 12.93
N GLY A 160 -24.56 -1.11 12.06
CA GLY A 160 -24.19 -2.01 10.94
C GLY A 160 -22.91 -2.82 11.13
N VAL A 161 -22.33 -2.80 12.33
CA VAL A 161 -20.88 -2.98 12.56
C VAL A 161 -20.44 -4.45 12.74
N ALA A 162 -21.35 -5.40 13.00
CA ALA A 162 -20.97 -6.74 13.46
C ALA A 162 -20.52 -7.75 12.37
N SER A 163 -20.97 -7.62 11.11
CA SER A 163 -20.56 -8.53 10.01
C SER A 163 -19.30 -8.04 9.30
N ASP A 164 -19.14 -6.73 9.17
CA ASP A 164 -18.12 -6.09 8.35
C ASP A 164 -16.78 -5.90 9.08
N ILE A 165 -16.79 -5.93 10.42
CA ILE A 165 -15.57 -5.91 11.24
C ILE A 165 -14.65 -7.08 10.90
N ARG A 166 -15.19 -8.28 10.61
CA ARG A 166 -14.34 -9.45 10.32
C ARG A 166 -13.55 -9.31 9.01
N ASP A 167 -14.14 -8.70 7.99
CA ASP A 167 -13.43 -8.40 6.73
C ASP A 167 -12.36 -7.31 6.91
N VAL A 168 -12.56 -6.40 7.87
CA VAL A 168 -11.66 -5.27 8.16
C VAL A 168 -10.54 -5.66 9.13
N GLU A 169 -10.78 -6.57 10.06
CA GLU A 169 -9.79 -7.05 11.05
C GLU A 169 -8.62 -7.80 10.41
N ASP A 170 -8.82 -8.39 9.22
CA ASP A 170 -7.74 -9.05 8.47
C ASP A 170 -7.02 -8.12 7.47
N LEU A 171 -7.56 -6.92 7.23
CA LEU A 171 -6.99 -5.93 6.32
C LEU A 171 -6.03 -5.01 7.07
N ASP A 172 -4.76 -5.13 6.73
CA ASP A 172 -3.73 -4.20 7.17
C ASP A 172 -3.00 -3.59 5.97
N SER A 173 -3.08 -2.27 5.84
CA SER A 173 -2.54 -1.54 4.70
C SER A 173 -1.01 -1.52 4.68
N GLU A 174 -0.34 -1.60 5.84
CA GLU A 174 1.12 -1.67 5.93
C GLU A 174 1.62 -3.08 5.53
N HIS A 175 0.90 -4.13 5.93
CA HIS A 175 1.14 -5.49 5.44
C HIS A 175 0.96 -5.60 3.92
N TYR A 176 -0.09 -4.97 3.37
CA TYR A 176 -0.30 -4.90 1.92
C TYR A 176 0.84 -4.15 1.21
N ALA A 177 1.24 -2.98 1.73
CA ALA A 177 2.34 -2.20 1.19
C ALA A 177 3.67 -2.99 1.19
N THR A 178 3.93 -3.76 2.25
CA THR A 178 5.11 -4.61 2.33
C THR A 178 5.03 -5.76 1.32
N SER A 179 3.85 -6.37 1.14
CA SER A 179 3.63 -7.44 0.18
C SER A 179 3.84 -6.97 -1.27
N LEU A 180 3.45 -5.75 -1.62
CA LEU A 180 3.75 -5.16 -2.94
C LEU A 180 5.26 -5.06 -3.18
N SER A 181 6.01 -4.67 -2.15
CA SER A 181 7.47 -4.55 -2.22
C SER A 181 8.13 -5.91 -2.41
N ALA A 182 7.72 -6.87 -1.58
CA ALA A 182 8.21 -8.25 -1.66
C ALA A 182 7.88 -8.88 -3.02
N PHE A 183 6.68 -8.64 -3.55
CA PHE A 183 6.27 -9.13 -4.86
C PHE A 183 7.19 -8.62 -5.98
N LEU A 184 7.51 -7.32 -6.02
CA LEU A 184 8.43 -6.78 -7.02
C LEU A 184 9.83 -7.38 -6.92
N ILE A 185 10.35 -7.52 -5.70
CA ILE A 185 11.65 -8.15 -5.46
C ILE A 185 11.62 -9.61 -5.95
N LEU A 186 10.58 -10.36 -5.60
CA LEU A 186 10.44 -11.77 -6.00
C LEU A 186 10.37 -11.94 -7.51
N ILE A 187 9.68 -11.05 -8.24
CA ILE A 187 9.66 -11.06 -9.71
C ILE A 187 11.07 -10.86 -10.27
N GLU A 188 11.82 -9.88 -9.75
CA GLU A 188 13.18 -9.62 -10.20
C GLU A 188 14.11 -10.81 -9.92
N ARG A 189 14.00 -11.43 -8.74
CA ARG A 189 14.77 -12.63 -8.40
C ARG A 189 14.38 -13.82 -9.27
N GLU A 190 13.10 -13.97 -9.62
CA GLU A 190 12.66 -15.02 -10.54
C GLU A 190 13.26 -14.84 -11.93
N ARG A 191 13.31 -13.59 -12.41
CA ARG A 191 13.94 -13.24 -13.67
C ARG A 191 15.41 -13.62 -13.70
N LEU A 192 16.15 -13.25 -12.67
CA LEU A 192 17.58 -13.58 -12.56
C LEU A 192 17.80 -15.10 -12.50
N LEU A 193 16.94 -15.83 -11.80
CA LEU A 193 17.11 -17.27 -11.68
C LEU A 193 16.79 -18.01 -12.98
N LEU A 194 15.69 -17.66 -13.66
CA LEU A 194 15.33 -18.31 -14.92
C LEU A 194 16.40 -18.09 -15.99
N ASP A 195 16.97 -16.89 -16.05
CA ASP A 195 18.09 -16.54 -16.92
C ASP A 195 19.35 -17.37 -16.60
N ARG A 196 19.68 -17.55 -15.31
CA ARG A 196 20.81 -18.38 -14.86
C ARG A 196 20.61 -19.87 -15.18
N LEU A 197 19.40 -20.39 -14.99
CA LEU A 197 19.07 -21.78 -15.29
C LEU A 197 19.02 -22.05 -16.80
N LYS A 198 18.87 -21.01 -17.63
CA LYS A 198 18.74 -21.12 -19.09
C LYS A 198 17.64 -22.11 -19.51
N LEU A 199 16.56 -22.22 -18.75
CA LEU A 199 15.49 -23.19 -19.02
C LEU A 199 14.64 -22.79 -20.24
N ALA A 200 14.49 -21.49 -20.49
CA ALA A 200 13.83 -20.98 -21.68
C ALA A 200 14.79 -20.98 -22.88
N ALA A 201 14.33 -21.45 -24.04
CA ALA A 201 15.11 -21.46 -25.27
C ALA A 201 15.20 -20.08 -25.93
N ASN A 202 14.21 -19.22 -25.67
CA ASN A 202 14.09 -17.91 -26.28
C ASN A 202 13.42 -16.91 -25.33
N SER A 203 13.48 -15.62 -25.69
CA SER A 203 12.88 -14.53 -24.89
C SER A 203 11.36 -14.69 -24.72
N HIS A 204 10.66 -15.19 -25.73
CA HIS A 204 9.21 -15.38 -25.70
C HIS A 204 8.78 -16.41 -24.63
N GLU A 205 9.46 -17.56 -24.57
CA GLU A 205 9.27 -18.57 -23.52
C GLU A 205 9.56 -18.02 -22.12
N ALA A 206 10.62 -17.23 -21.97
CA ALA A 206 10.96 -16.60 -20.69
C ALA A 206 9.86 -15.63 -20.23
N HIS A 207 9.37 -14.76 -21.13
CA HIS A 207 8.26 -13.83 -20.82
C HIS A 207 6.97 -14.57 -20.45
N PHE A 208 6.65 -15.65 -21.15
CA PHE A 208 5.49 -16.48 -20.84
C PHE A 208 5.64 -17.20 -19.48
N ALA A 209 6.82 -17.73 -19.19
CA ALA A 209 7.16 -18.34 -17.90
C ALA A 209 7.02 -17.35 -16.73
N TYR A 210 7.57 -16.14 -16.85
CA TYR A 210 7.39 -15.09 -15.82
C TYR A 210 5.92 -14.79 -15.57
N SER A 211 5.14 -14.68 -16.64
CA SER A 211 3.69 -14.43 -16.54
C SER A 211 2.99 -15.55 -15.77
N LEU A 212 3.33 -16.81 -16.03
CA LEU A 212 2.73 -17.97 -15.36
C LEU A 212 3.11 -18.04 -13.86
N ILE A 213 4.38 -17.77 -13.55
CA ILE A 213 4.89 -17.78 -12.17
C ILE A 213 4.23 -16.69 -11.32
N CYS A 214 4.07 -15.49 -11.87
CA CYS A 214 3.58 -14.35 -11.10
C CYS A 214 2.05 -14.34 -10.91
N ASN A 215 1.29 -15.05 -11.76
CA ASN A 215 -0.15 -14.86 -11.88
C ASN A 215 -0.95 -15.16 -10.61
N SER A 216 -0.56 -16.18 -9.83
CA SER A 216 -1.29 -16.54 -8.60
C SER A 216 -1.14 -15.44 -7.53
N ALA A 217 0.10 -15.06 -7.24
CA ALA A 217 0.44 -13.99 -6.31
C ALA A 217 -0.14 -12.63 -6.77
N LEU A 218 -0.09 -12.36 -8.07
CA LEU A 218 -0.72 -11.19 -8.68
C LEU A 218 -2.22 -11.15 -8.39
N LYS A 219 -2.94 -12.24 -8.67
CA LYS A 219 -4.39 -12.32 -8.45
C LYS A 219 -4.75 -12.11 -6.99
N ASP A 220 -4.01 -12.69 -6.06
CA ASP A 220 -4.22 -12.47 -4.62
C ASP A 220 -4.07 -10.98 -4.25
N LEU A 221 -2.98 -10.34 -4.71
CA LEU A 221 -2.74 -8.91 -4.49
C LEU A 221 -3.81 -8.02 -5.12
N LEU A 222 -4.28 -8.34 -6.33
CA LEU A 222 -5.33 -7.60 -7.01
C LEU A 222 -6.69 -7.77 -6.32
N ASN A 223 -6.98 -8.96 -5.81
CA ASN A 223 -8.23 -9.25 -5.10
C ASN A 223 -8.27 -8.53 -3.74
N GLU A 224 -7.19 -8.58 -2.97
CA GLU A 224 -7.07 -7.85 -1.72
C GLU A 224 -7.12 -6.33 -1.96
N GLY A 225 -6.42 -5.83 -2.98
CA GLY A 225 -6.52 -4.43 -3.40
C GLY A 225 -7.97 -4.03 -3.77
N GLY A 226 -8.68 -4.90 -4.49
CA GLY A 226 -10.11 -4.71 -4.75
C GLY A 226 -10.98 -4.67 -3.47
N THR A 227 -10.57 -5.38 -2.43
CA THR A 227 -11.25 -5.38 -1.13
C THR A 227 -11.11 -4.03 -0.43
N TYR A 228 -9.94 -3.38 -0.52
CA TYR A 228 -9.75 -2.01 -0.04
C TYR A 228 -10.63 -0.99 -0.78
N VAL A 229 -10.77 -1.12 -2.09
CA VAL A 229 -11.67 -0.24 -2.88
C VAL A 229 -13.11 -0.39 -2.40
N ARG A 230 -13.60 -1.63 -2.24
CA ARG A 230 -14.95 -1.91 -1.72
C ARG A 230 -15.13 -1.41 -0.28
N LEU A 231 -14.10 -1.55 0.56
CA LEU A 231 -14.10 -1.04 1.93
C LEU A 231 -14.28 0.48 1.92
N MET A 232 -13.50 1.21 1.12
CA MET A 232 -13.63 2.68 1.05
C MET A 232 -14.98 3.13 0.48
N SER A 233 -15.55 2.37 -0.45
CA SER A 233 -16.92 2.63 -0.94
C SER A 233 -17.95 2.55 0.21
N ARG A 234 -17.84 1.55 1.10
CA ARG A 234 -18.69 1.46 2.31
C ARG A 234 -18.41 2.58 3.31
N VAL A 235 -17.16 2.98 3.46
CA VAL A 235 -16.74 4.09 4.35
C VAL A 235 -17.44 5.39 3.99
N ILE A 236 -17.58 5.71 2.70
CA ILE A 236 -18.32 6.88 2.23
C ILE A 236 -19.76 6.87 2.76
N GLY A 237 -20.44 5.72 2.66
CA GLY A 237 -21.82 5.58 3.15
C GLY A 237 -21.97 5.72 4.67
N ARG A 238 -20.91 5.42 5.43
CA ARG A 238 -20.89 5.54 6.90
C ARG A 238 -20.43 6.90 7.43
N GLY A 239 -19.83 7.72 6.55
CA GLY A 239 -19.15 8.96 6.94
C GLY A 239 -17.85 8.74 7.72
N GLU A 240 -17.24 7.55 7.68
CA GLU A 240 -16.04 7.21 8.46
C GLU A 240 -14.73 7.57 7.74
N PHE A 241 -14.63 8.81 7.24
CA PHE A 241 -13.59 9.22 6.29
C PHE A 241 -12.16 9.03 6.77
N TYR A 242 -11.90 8.93 8.08
CA TYR A 242 -10.57 8.65 8.63
C TYR A 242 -9.96 7.35 8.11
N MET A 243 -10.78 6.37 7.71
CA MET A 243 -10.33 5.09 7.13
C MET A 243 -9.62 5.27 5.78
N ILE A 244 -9.75 6.43 5.13
CA ILE A 244 -9.05 6.73 3.87
C ILE A 244 -7.52 6.62 4.00
N VAL A 245 -7.00 6.79 5.22
CA VAL A 245 -5.57 6.64 5.54
C VAL A 245 -5.04 5.27 5.10
N SER A 246 -5.83 4.20 5.20
CA SER A 246 -5.43 2.87 4.73
C SER A 246 -5.18 2.85 3.22
N LEU A 247 -6.07 3.47 2.43
CA LEU A 247 -5.92 3.54 0.98
C LEU A 247 -4.82 4.50 0.54
N LEU A 248 -4.64 5.61 1.28
CA LEU A 248 -3.53 6.54 1.07
C LEU A 248 -2.17 5.90 1.37
N THR A 249 -2.09 5.03 2.38
CA THR A 249 -0.89 4.23 2.69
C THR A 249 -0.49 3.35 1.51
N ILE A 250 -1.47 2.64 0.94
CA ILE A 250 -1.25 1.79 -0.23
C ILE A 250 -0.85 2.62 -1.45
N MET A 251 -1.57 3.71 -1.73
CA MET A 251 -1.28 4.58 -2.87
C MET A 251 0.10 5.23 -2.76
N ARG A 252 0.50 5.66 -1.57
CA ARG A 252 1.88 6.14 -1.32
C ARG A 252 2.89 5.07 -1.70
N ARG A 253 2.65 3.81 -1.32
CA ARG A 253 3.58 2.74 -1.66
C ARG A 253 3.71 2.51 -3.17
N PHE A 254 2.63 2.62 -3.93
CA PHE A 254 2.69 2.60 -5.40
C PHE A 254 3.52 3.75 -5.98
N ILE A 255 3.42 4.95 -5.39
CA ILE A 255 4.23 6.11 -5.80
C ILE A 255 5.72 5.87 -5.50
N GLU A 256 6.05 5.37 -4.30
CA GLU A 256 7.43 5.08 -3.90
C GLU A 256 8.06 3.97 -4.75
N LEU A 257 7.29 2.93 -5.06
CA LEU A 257 7.74 1.79 -5.86
C LEU A 257 7.66 2.02 -7.36
N SER A 258 7.21 3.19 -7.82
CA SER A 258 6.99 3.45 -9.24
C SER A 258 8.24 3.21 -10.11
N PRO A 259 9.48 3.52 -9.70
CA PRO A 259 10.67 3.22 -10.50
C PRO A 259 10.87 1.71 -10.68
N SER A 260 10.66 0.93 -9.60
CA SER A 260 10.72 -0.54 -9.63
C SER A 260 9.62 -1.12 -10.51
N PHE A 261 8.40 -0.58 -10.46
CA PHE A 261 7.33 -0.97 -11.37
C PHE A 261 7.71 -0.69 -12.83
N VAL A 262 8.26 0.48 -13.17
CA VAL A 262 8.69 0.78 -14.55
C VAL A 262 9.75 -0.22 -15.02
N GLN A 263 10.70 -0.59 -14.17
CA GLN A 263 11.75 -1.55 -14.53
C GLN A 263 11.20 -2.98 -14.68
N THR A 264 10.43 -3.45 -13.71
CA THR A 264 9.89 -4.82 -13.67
C THR A 264 8.83 -5.05 -14.73
N LEU A 265 7.91 -4.09 -14.93
CA LEU A 265 6.80 -4.22 -15.87
C LEU A 265 7.25 -4.06 -17.34
N LYS A 266 8.41 -3.46 -17.62
CA LYS A 266 9.04 -3.54 -18.95
C LYS A 266 9.41 -4.98 -19.32
N VAL A 267 9.86 -5.76 -18.35
CA VAL A 267 10.25 -7.15 -18.55
C VAL A 267 9.04 -8.09 -18.49
N VAL A 268 8.05 -7.81 -17.66
CA VAL A 268 6.83 -8.62 -17.57
C VAL A 268 5.61 -7.78 -17.95
N SER A 269 5.50 -7.48 -19.24
CA SER A 269 4.48 -6.57 -19.80
C SER A 269 3.04 -7.01 -19.52
N THR A 270 2.81 -8.31 -19.33
CA THR A 270 1.50 -8.88 -18.97
C THR A 270 0.98 -8.40 -17.61
N LEU A 271 1.87 -7.99 -16.70
CA LEU A 271 1.50 -7.45 -15.38
C LEU A 271 1.15 -5.97 -15.41
N MET A 272 1.53 -5.24 -16.48
CA MET A 272 1.41 -3.79 -16.57
C MET A 272 -0.06 -3.35 -16.47
N GLN A 273 -0.91 -3.91 -17.33
CA GLN A 273 -2.31 -3.53 -17.41
C GLN A 273 -3.09 -3.81 -16.10
N PRO A 274 -3.03 -5.00 -15.49
CA PRO A 274 -3.71 -5.26 -14.22
C PRO A 274 -3.28 -4.32 -13.08
N MET A 275 -1.98 -4.01 -12.99
CA MET A 275 -1.43 -3.12 -11.96
C MET A 275 -1.83 -1.66 -12.18
N THR A 276 -1.73 -1.18 -13.42
CA THR A 276 -2.24 0.13 -13.82
C THR A 276 -3.72 0.29 -13.49
N ASN A 277 -4.53 -0.72 -13.82
CA ASN A 277 -5.97 -0.71 -13.52
C ASN A 277 -6.24 -0.69 -12.01
N LEU A 278 -5.43 -1.36 -11.20
CA LEU A 278 -5.55 -1.28 -9.75
C LEU A 278 -5.22 0.12 -9.21
N VAL A 279 -4.13 0.73 -9.66
CA VAL A 279 -3.73 2.10 -9.27
C VAL A 279 -4.83 3.11 -9.65
N ASN A 280 -5.39 3.00 -10.84
CA ASN A 280 -6.49 3.85 -11.30
C ASN A 280 -7.75 3.71 -10.43
N ARG A 281 -8.12 2.48 -10.06
CA ARG A 281 -9.24 2.23 -9.14
C ARG A 281 -8.98 2.82 -7.75
N PHE A 282 -7.76 2.71 -7.22
CA PHE A 282 -7.40 3.35 -5.96
C PHE A 282 -7.52 4.86 -6.04
N ARG A 283 -6.97 5.48 -7.09
CA ARG A 283 -7.11 6.92 -7.34
C ARG A 283 -8.57 7.35 -7.37
N GLU A 284 -9.39 6.71 -8.20
CA GLU A 284 -10.82 7.03 -8.34
C GLU A 284 -11.53 6.96 -6.99
N GLN A 285 -11.28 5.89 -6.24
CA GLN A 285 -11.89 5.71 -4.93
C GLN A 285 -11.41 6.74 -3.91
N ILE A 286 -10.12 7.11 -3.92
CA ILE A 286 -9.59 8.18 -3.06
C ILE A 286 -10.24 9.52 -3.40
N LYS A 287 -10.30 9.87 -4.69
CA LYS A 287 -10.93 11.10 -5.17
C LYS A 287 -12.41 11.14 -4.78
N ALA A 288 -13.17 10.07 -5.03
CA ALA A 288 -14.56 9.96 -4.65
C ALA A 288 -14.77 10.13 -3.14
N THR A 289 -13.85 9.60 -2.32
CA THR A 289 -13.91 9.76 -0.86
C THR A 289 -13.68 11.20 -0.44
N PHE A 290 -12.74 11.92 -1.06
CA PHE A 290 -12.50 13.33 -0.80
C PHE A 290 -13.63 14.25 -1.29
N ASP A 291 -14.23 13.93 -2.43
CA ASP A 291 -15.39 14.66 -2.97
C ASP A 291 -16.62 14.44 -2.06
N ALA A 292 -16.86 13.22 -1.59
CA ALA A 292 -17.91 12.92 -0.63
C ALA A 292 -17.67 13.59 0.73
N PHE A 293 -16.42 13.64 1.21
CA PHE A 293 -16.08 14.38 2.43
C PHE A 293 -16.42 15.87 2.29
N LEU A 294 -16.05 16.50 1.18
CA LEU A 294 -16.40 17.90 0.91
C LEU A 294 -17.91 18.13 0.85
N GLN A 295 -18.67 17.20 0.28
CA GLN A 295 -20.14 17.28 0.26
C GLN A 295 -20.73 17.24 1.68
N GLN A 296 -20.19 16.44 2.59
CA GLN A 296 -20.63 16.42 3.99
C GLN A 296 -20.25 17.68 4.79
N LEU A 297 -19.36 18.50 4.25
CA LEU A 297 -19.02 19.81 4.83
C LEU A 297 -19.80 20.95 4.21
N ALA A 298 -20.71 20.69 3.26
CA ALA A 298 -21.52 21.75 2.66
C ALA A 298 -22.37 22.48 3.71
N PRO A 299 -22.61 23.80 3.55
CA PRO A 299 -23.45 24.56 4.47
C PRO A 299 -24.84 23.93 4.63
N GLY A 300 -25.28 23.74 5.88
CA GLY A 300 -26.58 23.15 6.19
C GLY A 300 -26.62 21.61 6.17
N PHE A 301 -25.51 20.93 5.86
CA PHE A 301 -25.40 19.49 6.02
C PHE A 301 -25.23 19.09 7.50
N GLY A 302 -25.91 18.02 7.92
CA GLY A 302 -25.85 17.48 9.28
C GLY A 302 -26.88 18.11 10.24
N SER A 303 -26.74 17.85 11.54
CA SER A 303 -27.65 18.38 12.55
C SER A 303 -27.44 19.90 12.74
N SER A 304 -28.53 20.65 12.94
CA SER A 304 -28.48 22.06 13.33
C SER A 304 -28.21 22.26 14.83
N GLN A 305 -27.88 21.18 15.56
CA GLN A 305 -27.56 21.27 16.98
C GLN A 305 -26.25 22.03 17.16
N VAL A 306 -26.28 22.99 18.08
CA VAL A 306 -25.14 23.82 18.46
C VAL A 306 -24.99 23.81 19.99
N PRO A 307 -23.76 23.95 20.52
CA PRO A 307 -23.54 24.02 21.96
C PRO A 307 -24.27 25.22 22.58
N PRO A 308 -25.01 25.06 23.69
CA PRO A 308 -25.76 26.19 24.28
C PRO A 308 -24.86 27.31 24.79
N ASP A 309 -23.58 27.03 25.04
CA ASP A 309 -22.56 27.95 25.54
C ASP A 309 -21.70 28.59 24.45
N ALA A 310 -22.08 28.44 23.17
CA ALA A 310 -21.36 28.99 22.03
C ALA A 310 -19.88 28.54 21.92
N THR A 311 -19.55 27.36 22.44
CA THR A 311 -18.21 26.76 22.34
C THR A 311 -17.91 26.18 20.94
N VAL A 312 -16.68 25.68 20.77
CA VAL A 312 -16.24 25.06 19.51
C VAL A 312 -17.11 23.84 19.19
N HIS A 313 -17.61 23.79 17.97
CA HIS A 313 -18.45 22.71 17.50
C HIS A 313 -17.59 21.46 17.19
N GLU A 314 -18.09 20.27 17.52
CA GLU A 314 -17.38 18.99 17.32
C GLU A 314 -16.92 18.80 15.86
N LEU A 315 -17.78 19.13 14.89
CA LEU A 315 -17.45 19.18 13.45
C LEU A 315 -16.10 19.88 13.18
N ALA A 316 -15.84 21.04 13.78
CA ALA A 316 -14.58 21.77 13.56
C ALA A 316 -13.38 20.96 14.07
N SER A 317 -13.49 20.37 15.25
CA SER A 317 -12.47 19.47 15.82
C SER A 317 -12.23 18.23 14.97
N ASN A 318 -13.30 17.56 14.51
CA ASN A 318 -13.20 16.34 13.72
C ASN A 318 -12.57 16.62 12.34
N VAL A 319 -12.94 17.74 11.69
CA VAL A 319 -12.36 18.15 10.40
C VAL A 319 -10.88 18.47 10.54
N LEU A 320 -10.49 19.24 11.57
CA LEU A 320 -9.08 19.59 11.76
C LEU A 320 -8.24 18.35 12.08
N LEU A 321 -8.77 17.40 12.86
CA LEU A 321 -8.09 16.14 13.12
C LEU A 321 -7.92 15.29 11.84
N PHE A 322 -8.93 15.27 10.97
CA PHE A 322 -8.82 14.64 9.65
C PHE A 322 -7.73 15.30 8.80
N LEU A 323 -7.73 16.63 8.70
CA LEU A 323 -6.72 17.38 7.96
C LEU A 323 -5.31 17.17 8.51
N GLU A 324 -5.15 17.11 9.83
CA GLU A 324 -3.87 16.79 10.49
C GLU A 324 -3.33 15.43 10.01
N LYS A 325 -4.19 14.41 9.89
CA LYS A 325 -3.78 13.10 9.36
C LYS A 325 -3.39 13.15 7.88
N LEU A 326 -4.01 14.01 7.09
CA LEU A 326 -3.67 14.16 5.68
C LEU A 326 -2.31 14.81 5.45
N MET A 327 -1.78 15.55 6.43
CA MET A 327 -0.48 16.21 6.31
C MET A 327 0.66 15.24 6.00
N ASP A 328 0.61 14.03 6.55
CA ASP A 328 1.61 13.00 6.24
C ASP A 328 1.58 12.60 4.76
N TYR A 329 0.41 12.70 4.12
CA TYR A 329 0.10 12.22 2.76
C TYR A 329 0.05 13.33 1.70
N GLU A 330 0.65 14.50 1.97
CA GLU A 330 0.67 15.67 1.07
C GLU A 330 0.86 15.30 -0.41
N ILE A 331 1.98 14.62 -0.73
CA ILE A 331 2.33 14.26 -2.11
C ILE A 331 1.32 13.27 -2.70
N THR A 332 0.90 12.29 -1.91
CA THR A 332 -0.04 11.24 -2.35
C THR A 332 -1.40 11.85 -2.69
N VAL A 333 -1.94 12.69 -1.81
CA VAL A 333 -3.22 13.37 -2.02
C VAL A 333 -3.12 14.31 -3.20
N GLY A 334 -2.08 15.14 -3.26
CA GLY A 334 -1.84 16.05 -4.38
C GLY A 334 -1.75 15.34 -5.74
N THR A 335 -1.06 14.20 -5.79
CA THR A 335 -0.97 13.37 -7.00
C THR A 335 -2.35 12.91 -7.46
N VAL A 336 -3.18 12.43 -6.54
CA VAL A 336 -4.54 11.96 -6.87
C VAL A 336 -5.41 13.12 -7.39
N LEU A 337 -5.31 14.29 -6.77
CA LEU A 337 -6.13 15.46 -7.14
C LEU A 337 -5.76 16.07 -8.49
N THR A 338 -4.48 16.04 -8.88
CA THR A 338 -4.00 16.58 -10.17
C THR A 338 -4.06 15.58 -11.32
N TRP A 339 -4.52 14.35 -11.06
CA TRP A 339 -4.43 13.26 -12.04
C TRP A 339 -5.18 13.56 -13.34
N GLU A 340 -6.38 14.12 -13.25
CA GLU A 340 -7.21 14.46 -14.41
C GLU A 340 -6.62 15.62 -15.21
N GLU A 341 -6.09 16.65 -14.52
CA GLU A 341 -5.42 17.80 -15.12
C GLU A 341 -4.15 17.40 -15.88
N ALA A 342 -3.43 16.41 -15.35
CA ALA A 342 -2.22 15.88 -15.95
C ALA A 342 -2.48 15.03 -17.22
N LYS A 343 -3.75 14.69 -17.51
CA LYS A 343 -4.17 13.91 -18.70
C LYS A 343 -3.31 12.66 -18.92
N VAL A 344 -3.02 11.94 -17.84
CA VAL A 344 -2.11 10.79 -17.84
C VAL A 344 -2.73 9.64 -18.63
N PRO A 345 -2.13 9.20 -19.75
CA PRO A 345 -2.61 8.02 -20.45
C PRO A 345 -2.31 6.76 -19.61
N GLN A 346 -3.13 5.72 -19.75
CA GLN A 346 -3.07 4.55 -18.86
C GLN A 346 -1.69 3.87 -18.89
N ASP A 347 -1.07 3.76 -20.05
CA ASP A 347 0.25 3.18 -20.25
C ASP A 347 1.40 3.98 -19.60
N ALA A 348 1.20 5.28 -19.36
CA ALA A 348 2.19 6.15 -18.72
C ALA A 348 2.01 6.29 -17.20
N THR A 349 1.05 5.60 -16.58
CA THR A 349 0.70 5.71 -15.14
C THR A 349 1.93 5.66 -14.24
N PHE A 350 2.75 4.60 -14.31
CA PHE A 350 3.92 4.46 -13.43
C PHE A 350 5.07 5.43 -13.77
N THR A 351 5.21 5.80 -15.04
CA THR A 351 6.15 6.84 -15.48
C THR A 351 5.77 8.18 -14.86
N TYR A 352 4.49 8.55 -14.93
CA TYR A 352 3.97 9.75 -14.29
C TYR A 352 4.20 9.73 -12.77
N LEU A 353 3.87 8.63 -12.08
CA LEU A 353 4.11 8.52 -10.64
C LEU A 353 5.58 8.78 -10.26
N THR A 354 6.52 8.31 -11.09
CA THR A 354 7.95 8.54 -10.90
C THR A 354 8.31 10.03 -10.99
N THR A 355 7.66 10.77 -11.89
CA THR A 355 7.90 12.22 -12.02
C THR A 355 7.40 13.00 -10.81
N VAL A 356 6.33 12.57 -10.15
CA VAL A 356 5.76 13.32 -9.03
C VAL A 356 6.69 13.31 -7.81
N THR A 357 7.41 12.22 -7.59
CA THR A 357 8.41 12.12 -6.51
C THR A 357 9.57 13.11 -6.71
N SER A 358 9.99 13.34 -7.95
CA SER A 358 11.10 14.26 -8.26
C SER A 358 10.66 15.72 -8.44
N LYS A 359 9.43 15.96 -8.91
CA LYS A 359 8.88 17.30 -9.18
C LYS A 359 7.49 17.47 -8.53
N PRO A 360 7.40 17.54 -7.19
CA PRO A 360 6.13 17.53 -6.47
C PRO A 360 5.35 18.86 -6.50
N LYS A 361 5.82 19.91 -7.19
CA LYS A 361 5.25 21.27 -7.09
C LYS A 361 3.75 21.31 -7.37
N MET A 362 3.29 20.66 -8.44
CA MET A 362 1.86 20.60 -8.78
C MET A 362 1.06 19.85 -7.72
N ALA A 363 1.55 18.70 -7.26
CA ALA A 363 0.91 17.92 -6.21
C ALA A 363 0.77 18.72 -4.90
N ARG A 364 1.83 19.40 -4.46
CA ARG A 364 1.79 20.25 -3.26
C ARG A 364 0.77 21.39 -3.40
N SER A 365 0.74 22.04 -4.57
CA SER A 365 -0.23 23.09 -4.86
C SER A 365 -1.66 22.59 -4.76
N ALA A 366 -1.96 21.44 -5.36
CA ALA A 366 -3.31 20.86 -5.31
C ALA A 366 -3.69 20.37 -3.91
N PHE A 367 -2.75 19.84 -3.15
CA PHE A 367 -2.98 19.52 -1.74
C PHE A 367 -3.37 20.77 -0.95
N GLY A 368 -2.66 21.88 -1.14
CA GLY A 368 -3.01 23.16 -0.52
C GLY A 368 -4.39 23.67 -0.90
N GLN A 369 -4.72 23.62 -2.19
CA GLN A 369 -6.05 23.95 -2.69
C GLN A 369 -7.14 23.11 -2.04
N TYR A 370 -6.89 21.82 -1.82
CA TYR A 370 -7.82 20.95 -1.11
C TYR A 370 -8.01 21.34 0.36
N ILE A 371 -6.92 21.61 1.09
CA ILE A 371 -7.00 22.10 2.49
C ILE A 371 -7.83 23.37 2.58
N LEU A 372 -7.65 24.32 1.66
CA LEU A 372 -8.46 25.54 1.63
C LEU A 372 -9.92 25.23 1.33
N ARG A 373 -10.23 24.40 0.32
CA ARG A 373 -11.62 24.04 0.00
C ARG A 373 -12.34 23.39 1.18
N VAL A 374 -11.66 22.48 1.90
CA VAL A 374 -12.19 21.87 3.12
C VAL A 374 -12.43 22.93 4.19
N THR A 375 -11.46 23.80 4.43
CA THR A 375 -11.55 24.85 5.45
C THR A 375 -12.66 25.85 5.13
N THR A 376 -12.77 26.31 3.89
CA THR A 376 -13.84 27.21 3.43
C THR A 376 -15.21 26.58 3.58
N SER A 377 -15.34 25.29 3.22
CA SER A 377 -16.61 24.56 3.38
C SER A 377 -16.98 24.43 4.86
N LEU A 378 -16.02 24.08 5.72
CA LEU A 378 -16.20 24.03 7.17
C LEU A 378 -16.65 25.39 7.73
N VAL A 379 -15.99 26.48 7.34
CA VAL A 379 -16.36 27.84 7.78
C VAL A 379 -17.79 28.18 7.37
N GLY A 380 -18.18 27.90 6.11
CA GLY A 380 -19.55 28.11 5.65
C GLY A 380 -20.59 27.24 6.40
N ASN A 381 -20.23 26.02 6.80
CA ASN A 381 -21.10 25.17 7.61
C ASN A 381 -21.25 25.70 9.04
N ILE A 382 -20.15 26.12 9.68
CA ILE A 382 -20.18 26.77 10.99
C ILE A 382 -21.01 28.05 10.96
N ASP A 383 -20.86 28.85 9.92
CA ASP A 383 -21.66 30.06 9.70
C ASP A 383 -23.15 29.72 9.64
N LYS A 384 -23.52 28.72 8.82
CA LYS A 384 -24.91 28.26 8.73
C LYS A 384 -25.45 27.71 10.04
N LYS A 385 -24.63 26.99 10.82
CA LYS A 385 -25.01 26.48 12.15
C LYS A 385 -25.19 27.61 13.16
N SER A 386 -24.46 28.71 13.04
CA SER A 386 -24.60 29.86 13.94
C SER A 386 -26.02 30.45 13.90
N GLU A 387 -26.74 30.35 12.79
CA GLU A 387 -28.13 30.81 12.68
C GLU A 387 -29.09 30.11 13.67
N ALA A 388 -28.70 28.97 14.26
CA ALA A 388 -29.49 28.27 15.27
C ALA A 388 -29.60 29.02 16.60
N TYR A 389 -28.70 29.95 16.91
CA TYR A 389 -28.87 30.83 18.08
C TYR A 389 -29.87 31.93 17.77
N SER A 390 -30.67 32.33 18.76
CA SER A 390 -31.67 33.41 18.62
C SER A 390 -31.05 34.81 18.64
N ASP A 391 -30.03 35.00 19.48
CA ASP A 391 -29.38 36.30 19.72
C ASP A 391 -28.07 36.45 18.95
N ASP A 392 -27.82 37.66 18.46
CA ASP A 392 -26.64 37.94 17.63
C ASP A 392 -25.31 37.78 18.39
N LEU A 393 -25.31 38.05 19.69
CA LEU A 393 -24.10 37.90 20.52
C LEU A 393 -23.62 36.44 20.54
N SER A 394 -24.51 35.49 20.79
CA SER A 394 -24.17 34.06 20.79
C SER A 394 -23.72 33.57 19.41
N ARG A 395 -24.33 34.08 18.33
CA ARG A 395 -23.88 33.80 16.94
C ARG A 395 -22.43 34.23 16.74
N THR A 396 -22.12 35.48 17.08
CA THR A 396 -20.78 36.04 16.92
C THR A 396 -19.75 35.33 17.80
N ILE A 397 -20.08 35.03 19.07
CA ILE A 397 -19.18 34.30 19.97
C ILE A 397 -18.90 32.90 19.43
N PHE A 398 -19.93 32.20 18.96
CA PHE A 398 -19.80 30.86 18.39
C PHE A 398 -18.90 30.86 17.14
N GLN A 399 -19.15 31.79 16.20
CA GLN A 399 -18.30 31.96 15.01
C GLN A 399 -16.86 32.27 15.41
N MET A 400 -16.64 33.23 16.32
CA MET A 400 -15.32 33.63 16.78
C MET A 400 -14.54 32.46 17.41
N ASN A 401 -15.18 31.68 18.27
CA ASN A 401 -14.56 30.53 18.92
C ASN A 401 -14.12 29.47 17.90
N ASN A 402 -14.99 29.13 16.95
CA ASN A 402 -14.69 28.15 15.91
C ASN A 402 -13.63 28.65 14.93
N LEU A 403 -13.73 29.90 14.46
CA LEU A 403 -12.74 30.51 13.57
C LEU A 403 -11.37 30.61 14.23
N ARG A 404 -11.31 31.02 15.50
CA ARG A 404 -10.06 31.04 16.26
C ARG A 404 -9.45 29.66 16.38
N TYR A 405 -10.26 28.64 16.66
CA TYR A 405 -9.81 27.26 16.76
C TYR A 405 -9.25 26.74 15.42
N ILE A 406 -9.95 27.00 14.31
CA ILE A 406 -9.50 26.68 12.95
C ILE A 406 -8.17 27.36 12.64
N LEU A 407 -8.08 28.69 12.82
CA LEU A 407 -6.88 29.47 12.54
C LEU A 407 -5.68 29.00 13.36
N THR A 408 -5.86 28.75 14.67
CA THR A 408 -4.78 28.32 15.56
C THR A 408 -4.17 26.99 15.09
N ASN A 409 -5.00 26.04 14.65
CA ASN A 409 -4.52 24.75 14.15
C ASN A 409 -3.82 24.90 12.80
N LEU A 410 -4.35 25.72 11.90
CA LEU A 410 -3.75 26.00 10.61
C LEU A 410 -2.38 26.67 10.75
N GLU A 411 -2.22 27.65 11.66
CA GLU A 411 -0.94 28.30 11.95
C GLU A 411 0.10 27.30 12.50
N ARG A 412 -0.35 26.36 13.33
CA ARG A 412 0.50 25.26 13.83
C ARG A 412 1.00 24.39 12.67
N TRP A 413 0.14 24.03 11.72
CA TRP A 413 0.55 23.26 10.54
C TRP A 413 1.43 24.06 9.60
N HIS A 414 1.17 25.34 9.38
CA HIS A 414 2.05 26.22 8.59
C HIS A 414 3.48 26.24 9.17
N SER A 415 3.62 26.38 10.49
CA SER A 415 4.93 26.30 11.16
C SER A 415 5.62 24.94 10.99
N PHE A 416 4.86 23.85 10.91
CA PHE A 416 5.36 22.51 10.61
C PHE A 416 5.79 22.37 9.14
N ILE A 417 5.00 22.92 8.21
CA ILE A 417 5.26 22.91 6.77
C ILE A 417 6.52 23.73 6.43
N CYS A 418 6.63 24.95 6.95
CA CYS A 418 7.78 25.83 6.73
C CYS A 418 9.09 25.27 7.32
N ARG A 419 9.03 24.60 8.48
CA ARG A 419 10.22 23.95 9.09
C ARG A 419 10.76 22.78 8.26
N ASN A 420 9.90 22.11 7.49
CA ASN A 420 10.27 20.97 6.64
C ASN A 420 10.68 21.36 5.20
N ARG A 421 11.04 22.63 4.93
CA ARG A 421 11.36 23.15 3.57
C ARG A 421 10.29 22.88 2.51
N LEU A 422 9.02 22.87 2.91
CA LEU A 422 7.92 22.90 1.97
C LEU A 422 7.72 24.37 1.56
N HIS A 423 8.16 24.72 0.34
CA HIS A 423 7.89 26.04 -0.26
C HIS A 423 6.39 26.17 -0.56
N PHE A 424 5.65 26.60 0.45
CA PHE A 424 4.23 26.94 0.41
C PHE A 424 4.04 28.46 0.33
N GLN A 425 5.02 29.16 -0.26
CA GLN A 425 5.33 30.53 0.17
C GLN A 425 4.56 31.63 -0.54
N ASP A 426 3.76 31.33 -1.56
CA ASP A 426 3.11 32.40 -2.35
C ASP A 426 1.57 32.36 -2.33
N TRP A 427 0.93 31.35 -1.72
CA TRP A 427 -0.52 31.15 -1.84
C TRP A 427 -1.30 31.19 -0.53
N VAL A 428 -0.69 30.80 0.59
CA VAL A 428 -1.39 30.83 1.90
C VAL A 428 -1.70 32.25 2.32
N THR A 429 -0.85 33.22 2.02
CA THR A 429 -0.98 34.61 2.49
C THR A 429 -2.25 35.30 1.96
N ASP A 430 -2.56 35.20 0.66
CA ASP A 430 -3.64 36.00 0.07
C ASP A 430 -5.06 35.49 0.39
N ASP A 431 -5.26 34.16 0.42
CA ASP A 431 -6.57 33.59 0.78
C ASP A 431 -6.73 33.41 2.30
N PHE A 432 -5.66 33.21 3.08
CA PHE A 432 -5.76 33.31 4.55
C PHE A 432 -6.12 34.72 4.99
N GLU A 433 -5.57 35.77 4.36
CA GLU A 433 -5.95 37.13 4.69
C GLU A 433 -7.44 37.38 4.42
N ARG A 434 -8.02 36.71 3.41
CA ARG A 434 -9.46 36.75 3.12
C ARG A 434 -10.29 36.09 4.23
N VAL A 435 -9.87 34.93 4.73
CA VAL A 435 -10.50 34.26 5.91
C VAL A 435 -10.31 35.10 7.18
N ARG A 436 -9.14 35.71 7.36
CA ARG A 436 -8.86 36.67 8.45
C ARG A 436 -9.74 37.90 8.36
N HIS A 437 -10.08 38.35 7.15
CA HIS A 437 -10.97 39.48 6.91
C HIS A 437 -12.43 39.14 7.23
N CYS A 438 -12.88 37.92 6.94
CA CYS A 438 -14.19 37.42 7.38
C CYS A 438 -14.30 37.28 8.90
N SER A 439 -13.19 37.05 9.61
CA SER A 439 -13.16 37.03 11.10
C SER A 439 -13.09 38.43 11.74
N ARG A 440 -12.88 39.49 10.94
CA ARG A 440 -12.74 40.89 11.40
C ARG A 440 -13.92 41.79 11.04
N ARG A 441 -14.92 41.26 10.34
CA ARG A 441 -16.25 41.86 10.18
C ARG A 441 -17.22 41.05 11.02
#